data_AF-A0A2N7BVQ5-F1
#
_entry.id   AF-A0A2N7BVQ5-F1
#
_cell.length_a   1.000
_cell.length_b   1.000
_cell.length_c   1.000
_cell.angle_alpha   90.00
_cell.angle_beta   90.00
_cell.angle_gamma   90.00
#
_symmetry.space_group_name_H-M   'P 1'
#
loop_
_entity.id
_entity.type
_entity.pdbx_description
1 polymer ?
#
loop_
_entity_poly.entity_id
_entity_poly.type
_entity_poly.pdbx_seq_one_letter_code
_entity_poly.pdbx_strand_id
1 'polypeptide(L)'
;MITLIYGRPGTGKTYEAVKYHILPNLKLGNKVFTNIPINLSSEYLTVNETPEIFDIVRLIDSSDVELTFVLDEFQFLLKEDEDAWFQLLAQHRKFRTDFFIITQSPLSLSEKMQDLISFSHKITHNPFFLKKWSYIKKVYDGVPTLERVVVLSSKLRFYSRKTFSNYNSFYQRDYVKTGNLFHFDNKSNIMFWPVLAAITLVFLIYNFSTERDFSLKSYISHSKAHVNLEEKKDIPVTSERELKTEIPQNISIENEQEVGIEESYSDMSLINLLFNSKIIIDSWYVDRGEKVTYFEVEQNKTSFKLTSNNMIFKKIEIINYEDCLLVFQYKNQVKVITCPPNE
;
A
#
# COMPACT_ATOMS: atom_id res chain seq x y z
N MET A 1 -24.21 17.21 14.39
CA MET A 1 -22.95 16.97 13.65
C MET A 1 -23.18 15.86 12.63
N ILE A 2 -22.53 15.92 11.47
CA ILE A 2 -22.59 14.84 10.47
C ILE A 2 -21.21 14.20 10.34
N THR A 3 -21.13 12.89 10.55
CA THR A 3 -19.91 12.10 10.44
C THR A 3 -20.10 10.98 9.44
N LEU A 4 -19.17 10.86 8.49
CA LEU A 4 -19.10 9.75 7.55
C LEU A 4 -18.20 8.65 8.09
N ILE A 5 -18.62 7.38 7.98
CA ILE A 5 -17.79 6.21 8.25
C ILE A 5 -17.73 5.40 6.96
N TYR A 6 -16.54 5.23 6.40
CA TYR A 6 -16.40 4.57 5.10
C TYR A 6 -15.21 3.64 5.00
N GLY A 7 -15.23 2.76 4.01
CA GLY A 7 -14.23 1.73 3.83
C GLY A 7 -14.77 0.50 3.11
N ARG A 8 -13.84 -0.33 2.62
CA ARG A 8 -14.18 -1.53 1.87
C ARG A 8 -15.06 -2.50 2.68
N PRO A 9 -15.83 -3.36 2.00
CA PRO A 9 -16.48 -4.52 2.62
C PRO A 9 -15.56 -5.27 3.61
N GLY A 10 -16.10 -5.62 4.78
CA GLY A 10 -15.38 -6.39 5.80
C GLY A 10 -14.38 -5.61 6.67
N THR A 11 -14.15 -4.32 6.46
CA THR A 11 -13.12 -3.55 7.21
C THR A 11 -13.46 -3.25 8.67
N GLY A 12 -14.69 -3.51 9.10
CA GLY A 12 -15.14 -3.27 10.48
C GLY A 12 -15.89 -1.94 10.69
N LYS A 13 -16.48 -1.35 9.64
CA LYS A 13 -17.28 -0.11 9.72
C LYS A 13 -18.43 -0.20 10.75
N THR A 14 -19.26 -1.22 10.63
CA THR A 14 -20.39 -1.49 11.55
C THR A 14 -19.88 -1.70 12.98
N TYR A 15 -18.76 -2.40 13.18
CA TYR A 15 -18.15 -2.56 14.50
C TYR A 15 -17.75 -1.22 15.11
N GLU A 16 -17.10 -0.35 14.33
CA GLU A 16 -16.69 1.00 14.77
C GLU A 16 -17.91 1.83 15.17
N ALA A 17 -18.97 1.80 14.34
CA ALA A 17 -20.23 2.46 14.61
C ALA A 17 -20.88 1.98 15.92
N VAL A 18 -21.00 0.66 16.10
CA VAL A 18 -21.58 0.08 17.31
C VAL A 18 -20.76 0.43 18.55
N LYS A 19 -19.44 0.22 18.52
CA LYS A 19 -18.58 0.38 19.69
C LYS A 19 -18.43 1.82 20.15
N TYR A 20 -18.27 2.75 19.21
CA TYR A 20 -17.85 4.13 19.52
C TYR A 20 -18.93 5.17 19.29
N HIS A 21 -20.04 4.81 18.63
CA HIS A 21 -21.12 5.74 18.36
C HIS A 21 -22.44 5.26 18.99
N ILE A 22 -22.88 4.01 18.79
CA ILE A 22 -24.15 3.53 19.37
C ILE A 22 -24.03 3.32 20.88
N LEU A 23 -23.14 2.42 21.32
CA LEU A 23 -23.06 2.04 22.73
C LEU A 23 -22.71 3.21 23.67
N PRO A 24 -21.82 4.16 23.29
CA PRO A 24 -21.56 5.32 24.13
C PRO A 24 -22.75 6.27 24.21
N ASN A 25 -23.46 6.55 23.11
CA ASN A 25 -24.65 7.41 23.14
C ASN A 25 -25.76 6.81 24.01
N LEU A 26 -26.00 5.51 23.92
CA LEU A 26 -26.95 4.82 24.80
C LEU A 26 -26.57 4.94 26.28
N LYS A 27 -25.27 4.94 26.61
CA LYS A 27 -24.81 5.14 28.00
C LYS A 27 -24.97 6.57 28.49
N LEU A 28 -24.95 7.55 27.59
CA LEU A 28 -25.18 8.96 27.91
C LEU A 28 -26.68 9.26 28.10
N GLY A 29 -27.57 8.33 27.76
CA GLY A 29 -29.02 8.52 27.80
C GLY A 29 -29.60 9.11 26.52
N ASN A 30 -28.79 9.23 25.46
CA ASN A 30 -29.26 9.71 24.16
C ASN A 30 -30.08 8.62 23.48
N LYS A 31 -31.14 9.04 22.77
CA LYS A 31 -31.96 8.12 21.99
C LYS A 31 -31.25 7.84 20.67
N VAL A 32 -30.97 6.57 20.39
CA VAL A 32 -30.26 6.12 19.21
C VAL A 32 -31.22 5.44 18.25
N PHE A 33 -31.19 5.88 16.99
CA PHE A 33 -31.88 5.23 15.88
C PHE A 33 -30.86 4.58 14.96
N THR A 34 -31.10 3.32 14.56
CA THR A 34 -30.20 2.62 13.63
C THR A 34 -30.91 1.55 12.81
N ASN A 35 -30.41 1.29 11.60
CA ASN A 35 -30.79 0.12 10.80
C ASN A 35 -29.85 -1.08 10.99
N ILE A 36 -28.85 -0.96 11.86
CA ILE A 36 -27.99 -2.08 12.22
C ILE A 36 -28.77 -3.01 13.17
N PRO A 37 -28.81 -4.33 12.92
CA PRO A 37 -29.50 -5.27 13.82
C PRO A 37 -28.70 -5.43 15.13
N ILE A 38 -29.06 -4.64 16.14
CA ILE A 38 -28.47 -4.64 17.48
C ILE A 38 -29.21 -5.66 18.36
N ASN A 39 -28.46 -6.54 19.05
CA ASN A 39 -28.98 -7.53 19.99
C ASN A 39 -28.97 -6.98 21.44
N LEU A 40 -29.48 -5.77 21.64
CA LEU A 40 -29.54 -5.10 22.95
C LEU A 40 -30.96 -4.58 23.16
N SER A 41 -31.58 -4.92 24.29
CA SER A 41 -32.85 -4.33 24.69
C SER A 41 -32.59 -3.05 25.47
N SER A 42 -33.00 -1.91 24.92
CA SER A 42 -32.92 -0.59 25.57
C SER A 42 -34.10 0.26 25.09
N GLU A 43 -34.76 0.97 26.00
CA GLU A 43 -35.84 1.92 25.68
C GLU A 43 -35.36 3.08 24.80
N TYR A 44 -34.08 3.45 24.94
CA TYR A 44 -33.44 4.51 24.16
C TYR A 44 -32.88 4.02 22.82
N LEU A 45 -33.15 2.78 22.41
CA LEU A 45 -32.69 2.22 21.14
C LEU A 45 -33.88 1.89 20.25
N THR A 46 -33.93 2.51 19.07
CA THR A 46 -34.89 2.17 18.03
C THR A 46 -34.14 1.53 16.86
N VAL A 47 -34.49 0.29 16.53
CA VAL A 47 -33.91 -0.44 15.39
C VAL A 47 -34.97 -0.60 14.30
N ASN A 48 -34.70 -0.08 13.11
CA ASN A 48 -35.51 -0.28 11.91
C ASN A 48 -34.59 -0.62 10.74
N GLU A 49 -34.63 -1.86 10.24
CA GLU A 49 -33.71 -2.35 9.20
C GLU A 49 -33.89 -1.63 7.85
N THR A 50 -35.08 -1.11 7.56
CA THR A 50 -35.42 -0.39 6.31
C THR A 50 -36.08 0.94 6.65
N PRO A 51 -35.32 1.92 7.13
CA PRO A 51 -35.87 3.19 7.59
C PRO A 51 -36.23 4.09 6.39
N GLU A 52 -37.47 4.55 6.34
CA GLU A 52 -37.86 5.59 5.40
C GLU A 52 -37.57 6.98 6.00
N ILE A 53 -37.43 7.99 5.15
CA ILE A 53 -37.21 9.36 5.62
C ILE A 53 -38.34 9.87 6.53
N PHE A 54 -39.59 9.44 6.25
CA PHE A 54 -40.76 9.80 7.05
C PHE A 54 -40.65 9.29 8.50
N ASP A 55 -40.12 8.07 8.70
CA ASP A 55 -39.91 7.51 10.03
C ASP A 55 -38.95 8.38 10.85
N ILE A 56 -37.91 8.89 10.20
CA ILE A 56 -36.88 9.71 10.83
C ILE A 56 -37.43 11.08 11.19
N VAL A 57 -38.15 11.73 10.28
CA VAL A 57 -38.79 13.02 10.56
C VAL A 57 -39.78 12.90 11.72
N ARG A 58 -40.63 11.86 11.71
CA ARG A 58 -41.57 11.59 12.81
C ARG A 58 -40.86 11.36 14.14
N LEU A 59 -39.72 10.67 14.14
CA LEU A 59 -38.93 10.46 15.35
C LEU A 59 -38.36 11.78 15.88
N ILE A 60 -37.90 12.65 15.00
CA ILE A 60 -37.40 13.99 15.35
C ILE A 60 -38.50 14.83 15.96
N ASP A 61 -39.68 14.88 15.33
CA ASP A 61 -40.81 15.69 15.81
C ASP A 61 -41.40 15.21 17.14
N SER A 62 -41.28 13.91 17.44
CA SER A 62 -41.82 13.30 18.65
C SER A 62 -40.84 13.22 19.83
N SER A 63 -39.58 13.58 19.62
CA SER A 63 -38.53 13.41 20.63
C SER A 63 -38.17 14.72 21.30
N ASP A 64 -38.34 14.77 22.62
CA ASP A 64 -37.84 15.88 23.45
C ASP A 64 -36.36 15.72 23.83
N VAL A 65 -35.76 14.58 23.52
CA VAL A 65 -34.36 14.23 23.85
C VAL A 65 -33.46 14.28 22.63
N GLU A 66 -32.15 14.42 22.87
CA GLU A 66 -31.13 14.37 21.81
C GLU A 66 -31.16 13.02 21.08
N LEU A 67 -31.20 13.11 19.75
CA LEU A 67 -31.25 11.96 18.87
C LEU A 67 -29.93 11.76 18.15
N THR A 68 -29.47 10.51 18.14
CA THR A 68 -28.34 10.08 17.33
C THR A 68 -28.80 9.06 16.31
N PHE A 69 -28.61 9.37 15.03
CA PHE A 69 -28.89 8.47 13.92
C PHE A 69 -27.61 7.78 13.49
N VAL A 70 -27.62 6.45 13.42
CA VAL A 70 -26.52 5.63 12.90
C VAL A 70 -27.04 4.78 11.75
N LEU A 71 -26.76 5.21 10.53
CA LEU A 71 -27.36 4.65 9.31
C LEU A 71 -26.30 3.91 8.50
N ASP A 72 -26.42 2.58 8.45
CA ASP A 72 -25.57 1.69 7.66
C ASP A 72 -26.01 1.62 6.21
N GLU A 73 -25.03 1.46 5.32
CA GLU A 73 -25.20 1.43 3.86
C GLU A 73 -26.13 2.54 3.32
N PHE A 74 -25.91 3.77 3.81
CA PHE A 74 -26.77 4.93 3.57
C PHE A 74 -26.99 5.26 2.09
N GLN A 75 -26.08 4.85 1.20
CA GLN A 75 -26.27 5.00 -0.24
C GLN A 75 -27.51 4.27 -0.79
N PHE A 76 -28.07 3.30 -0.06
CA PHE A 76 -29.35 2.69 -0.42
C PHE A 76 -30.54 3.53 0.02
N LEU A 77 -30.45 4.21 1.16
CA LEU A 77 -31.50 5.09 1.67
C LEU A 77 -31.66 6.36 0.82
N LEU A 78 -30.56 6.81 0.19
CA LEU A 78 -30.58 7.95 -0.73
C LEU A 78 -31.37 7.70 -2.02
N LYS A 79 -31.59 6.44 -2.42
CA LYS A 79 -32.29 6.12 -3.67
C LYS A 79 -33.76 6.51 -3.66
N GLU A 80 -34.36 6.66 -2.48
CA GLU A 80 -35.78 7.02 -2.35
C GLU A 80 -36.01 8.49 -2.66
N ASP A 81 -35.34 9.39 -1.93
CA ASP A 81 -35.47 10.85 -2.09
C ASP A 81 -34.22 11.58 -1.61
N GLU A 82 -33.25 11.76 -2.51
CA GLU A 82 -31.97 12.39 -2.19
C GLU A 82 -32.13 13.86 -1.72
N ASP A 83 -33.09 14.60 -2.29
CA ASP A 83 -33.29 16.01 -1.98
C ASP A 83 -33.90 16.20 -0.59
N ALA A 84 -34.86 15.36 -0.21
CA ALA A 84 -35.42 15.39 1.13
C ALA A 84 -34.36 15.02 2.19
N TRP A 85 -33.52 14.01 1.90
CA TRP A 85 -32.38 13.67 2.77
C TRP A 85 -31.40 14.83 2.91
N PHE A 86 -31.10 15.54 1.81
CA PHE A 86 -30.21 16.69 1.84
C PHE A 86 -30.78 17.81 2.72
N GLN A 87 -32.07 18.12 2.56
CA GLN A 87 -32.74 19.15 3.38
C GLN A 87 -32.73 18.78 4.86
N LEU A 88 -32.98 17.53 5.20
CA LEU A 88 -32.94 17.03 6.58
C LEU A 88 -31.53 17.18 7.17
N LEU A 89 -30.51 16.68 6.48
CA LEU A 89 -29.12 16.74 6.94
C LEU A 89 -28.62 18.18 7.08
N ALA A 90 -28.96 19.07 6.13
CA ALA A 90 -28.60 20.49 6.22
C ALA A 90 -29.18 21.16 7.47
N GLN A 91 -30.34 20.69 7.96
CA GLN A 91 -31.05 21.24 9.10
C GLN A 91 -30.80 20.51 10.43
N HIS A 92 -29.96 19.47 10.46
CA HIS A 92 -29.73 18.61 11.63
C HIS A 92 -29.42 19.37 12.94
N ARG A 93 -28.75 20.54 12.86
CA ARG A 93 -28.42 21.35 14.05
C ARG A 93 -29.66 22.00 14.68
N LYS A 94 -30.67 22.37 13.88
CA LYS A 94 -31.93 22.93 14.39
C LYS A 94 -32.67 21.90 15.25
N PHE A 95 -32.58 20.64 14.84
CA PHE A 95 -33.22 19.50 15.51
C PHE A 95 -32.37 18.87 16.62
N ARG A 96 -31.17 19.41 16.90
CA ARG A 96 -30.21 18.85 17.89
C ARG A 96 -29.91 17.36 17.65
N THR A 97 -29.78 16.99 16.39
CA THR A 97 -29.55 15.60 15.98
C THR A 97 -28.13 15.40 15.47
N ASP A 98 -27.53 14.26 15.81
CA ASP A 98 -26.26 13.82 15.24
C ASP A 98 -26.48 12.68 14.24
N PHE A 99 -25.80 12.75 13.09
CA PHE A 99 -25.86 11.73 12.05
C PHE A 99 -24.49 11.07 11.87
N PHE A 100 -24.46 9.76 12.04
CA PHE A 100 -23.36 8.87 11.69
C PHE A 100 -23.77 8.05 10.48
N ILE A 101 -23.31 8.47 9.32
CA ILE A 101 -23.62 7.87 8.03
C ILE A 101 -22.52 6.87 7.70
N ILE A 102 -22.87 5.64 7.35
CA ILE A 102 -21.91 4.61 6.96
C ILE A 102 -22.10 4.27 5.49
N THR A 103 -21.02 4.29 4.72
CA THR A 103 -21.03 3.93 3.30
C THR A 103 -19.82 3.06 2.95
N GLN A 104 -19.81 2.49 1.74
CA GLN A 104 -18.63 1.80 1.24
C GLN A 104 -17.56 2.78 0.74
N SER A 105 -18.00 3.87 0.09
CA SER A 105 -17.18 4.92 -0.49
C SER A 105 -17.83 6.29 -0.27
N PRO A 106 -17.04 7.38 -0.11
CA PRO A 106 -17.59 8.73 -0.08
C PRO A 106 -18.25 9.11 -1.40
N LEU A 107 -17.73 8.60 -2.52
CA LEU A 107 -18.27 8.82 -3.88
C LEU A 107 -19.68 8.22 -4.09
N SER A 108 -20.15 7.40 -3.15
CA SER A 108 -21.54 6.92 -3.16
C SER A 108 -22.54 7.99 -2.70
N LEU A 109 -22.05 9.14 -2.23
CA LEU A 109 -22.83 10.31 -1.86
C LEU A 109 -22.64 11.39 -2.92
N SER A 110 -23.66 12.19 -3.19
CA SER A 110 -23.52 13.37 -4.05
C SER A 110 -22.60 14.42 -3.42
N GLU A 111 -22.04 15.29 -4.25
CA GLU A 111 -21.08 16.32 -3.83
C GLU A 111 -21.69 17.26 -2.77
N LYS A 112 -22.93 17.72 -2.98
CA LYS A 112 -23.70 18.51 -2.01
C LYS A 112 -23.82 17.84 -0.64
N MET A 113 -23.92 16.51 -0.59
CA MET A 113 -23.98 15.76 0.66
C MET A 113 -22.62 15.63 1.33
N GLN A 114 -21.57 15.45 0.52
CA GLN A 114 -20.19 15.38 1.01
C GLN A 114 -19.78 16.70 1.69
N ASP A 115 -20.24 17.85 1.18
CA ASP A 115 -19.99 19.17 1.78
C ASP A 115 -20.59 19.36 3.18
N LEU A 116 -21.69 18.65 3.49
CA LEU A 116 -22.32 18.72 4.81
C LEU A 116 -21.55 17.91 5.86
N ILE A 117 -20.65 17.01 5.45
CA ILE A 117 -19.94 16.09 6.33
C ILE A 117 -18.84 16.86 7.05
N SER A 118 -18.92 16.90 8.39
CA SER A 118 -17.93 17.58 9.22
C SER A 118 -16.67 16.74 9.40
N PHE A 119 -16.82 15.42 9.60
CA PHE A 119 -15.68 14.52 9.78
C PHE A 119 -15.90 13.24 9.00
N SER A 120 -14.82 12.67 8.46
CA SER A 120 -14.87 11.35 7.85
C SER A 120 -13.91 10.37 8.51
N HIS A 121 -14.41 9.17 8.81
CA HIS A 121 -13.71 8.05 9.40
C HIS A 121 -13.47 6.99 8.33
N LYS A 122 -12.24 6.91 7.83
CA LYS A 122 -11.83 5.82 6.94
C LYS A 122 -11.38 4.62 7.75
N ILE A 123 -12.08 3.51 7.58
CA ILE A 123 -11.78 2.24 8.23
C ILE A 123 -11.10 1.32 7.22
N THR A 124 -9.85 0.94 7.52
CA THR A 124 -9.05 0.06 6.68
C THR A 124 -8.60 -1.17 7.46
N HIS A 125 -8.49 -2.30 6.77
CA HIS A 125 -7.86 -3.49 7.34
C HIS A 125 -6.42 -3.20 7.76
N ASN A 126 -5.96 -3.84 8.84
CA ASN A 126 -4.55 -3.84 9.17
C ASN A 126 -3.80 -4.76 8.17
N PRO A 127 -2.80 -4.26 7.42
CA PRO A 127 -2.01 -5.09 6.50
C PRO A 127 -1.04 -6.02 7.24
N PHE A 128 -0.76 -5.77 8.53
CA PHE A 128 0.18 -6.56 9.32
C PHE A 128 -0.45 -7.85 9.89
N PHE A 129 0.41 -8.73 10.42
CA PHE A 129 0.13 -10.08 10.94
C PHE A 129 -1.14 -10.24 11.82
N LEU A 130 -1.62 -9.16 12.46
CA LEU A 130 -2.80 -9.12 13.31
C LEU A 130 -4.09 -8.69 12.57
N LYS A 131 -4.20 -9.00 11.27
CA LYS A 131 -5.32 -8.62 10.39
C LYS A 131 -6.72 -8.94 10.96
N LYS A 132 -6.84 -10.03 11.73
CA LYS A 132 -8.12 -10.48 12.32
C LYS A 132 -8.48 -9.79 13.63
N TRP A 133 -7.51 -9.20 14.33
CA TRP A 133 -7.70 -8.66 15.67
C TRP A 133 -7.69 -7.14 15.71
N SER A 134 -7.32 -6.50 14.59
CA SER A 134 -7.15 -5.06 14.53
C SER A 134 -7.55 -4.47 13.20
N TYR A 135 -7.86 -3.18 13.23
CA TYR A 135 -8.15 -2.34 12.08
C TYR A 135 -7.53 -0.97 12.30
N ILE A 136 -7.33 -0.23 11.21
CA ILE A 136 -6.80 1.13 11.26
C ILE A 136 -7.96 2.09 11.01
N LYS A 137 -8.09 3.08 11.90
CA LYS A 137 -9.01 4.20 11.75
C LYS A 137 -8.21 5.44 11.39
N LYS A 138 -8.53 6.05 10.26
CA LYS A 138 -8.08 7.39 9.89
C LYS A 138 -9.26 8.36 10.00
N VAL A 139 -9.01 9.52 10.57
CA VAL A 139 -9.98 10.60 10.76
C VAL A 139 -9.53 11.78 9.92
N TYR A 140 -10.44 12.29 9.11
CA TYR A 140 -10.24 13.47 8.27
C TYR A 140 -11.22 14.57 8.67
N ASP A 141 -10.80 15.81 8.48
CA ASP A 141 -11.68 16.98 8.51
C ASP A 141 -12.39 17.09 7.16
N GLY A 142 -13.71 16.90 7.15
CA GLY A 142 -14.50 16.72 5.93
C GLY A 142 -14.24 15.40 5.19
N VAL A 143 -14.69 15.34 3.93
CA VAL A 143 -14.42 14.22 3.01
C VAL A 143 -13.10 14.49 2.28
N PRO A 144 -12.14 13.55 2.28
CA PRO A 144 -10.89 13.75 1.56
C PRO A 144 -11.12 13.68 0.05
N THR A 145 -10.77 14.77 -0.64
CA THR A 145 -10.77 14.87 -2.12
C THR A 145 -9.33 14.81 -2.64
N LEU A 146 -9.16 14.81 -3.97
CA LEU A 146 -7.82 14.86 -4.58
C LEU A 146 -7.07 16.16 -4.21
N GLU A 147 -7.81 17.27 -4.09
CA GLU A 147 -7.26 18.60 -3.84
C GLU A 147 -7.09 18.90 -2.35
N ARG A 148 -7.94 18.33 -1.48
CA ARG A 148 -7.96 18.63 -0.05
C ARG A 148 -7.99 17.36 0.79
N VAL A 149 -6.89 17.09 1.49
CA VAL A 149 -6.78 16.00 2.47
C VAL A 149 -6.21 16.51 3.78
N VAL A 150 -7.07 16.74 4.77
CA VAL A 150 -6.65 17.10 6.12
C VAL A 150 -6.81 15.90 7.04
N VAL A 151 -5.70 15.23 7.36
CA VAL A 151 -5.70 14.09 8.29
C VAL A 151 -5.58 14.60 9.72
N LEU A 152 -6.62 14.36 10.53
CA LEU A 152 -6.63 14.72 11.94
C LEU A 152 -5.98 13.65 12.82
N SER A 153 -6.22 12.37 12.51
CA SER A 153 -5.69 11.27 13.31
C SER A 153 -5.64 9.96 12.55
N SER A 154 -4.62 9.13 12.83
CA SER A 154 -4.54 7.75 12.37
C SER A 154 -4.19 6.86 13.56
N LYS A 155 -5.07 5.93 13.92
CA LYS A 155 -4.90 5.05 15.08
C LYS A 155 -5.18 3.60 14.73
N LEU A 156 -4.32 2.70 15.22
CA LEU A 156 -4.58 1.26 15.24
C LEU A 156 -5.59 0.96 16.37
N ARG A 157 -6.63 0.18 16.06
CA ARG A 157 -7.67 -0.23 17.00
C ARG A 157 -7.83 -1.74 17.01
N PHE A 158 -8.17 -2.27 18.18
CA PHE A 158 -8.39 -3.69 18.37
C PHE A 158 -9.88 -4.04 18.47
N TYR A 159 -10.23 -5.18 17.89
CA TYR A 159 -11.54 -5.77 17.99
C TYR A 159 -11.75 -6.39 19.39
N SER A 160 -12.93 -6.19 19.96
CA SER A 160 -13.36 -6.79 21.22
C SER A 160 -14.52 -7.73 21.00
N ARG A 161 -14.37 -8.98 21.44
CA ARG A 161 -15.39 -10.04 21.34
C ARG A 161 -16.73 -9.62 21.94
N LYS A 162 -16.71 -8.92 23.09
CA LYS A 162 -17.92 -8.40 23.75
C LYS A 162 -18.78 -7.53 22.82
N THR A 163 -18.15 -6.69 22.00
CA THR A 163 -18.89 -5.81 21.07
C THR A 163 -19.55 -6.60 19.95
N PHE A 164 -18.88 -7.64 19.42
CA PHE A 164 -19.48 -8.49 18.39
C PHE A 164 -20.71 -9.25 18.87
N SER A 165 -20.84 -9.50 20.18
CA SER A 165 -22.07 -10.09 20.74
C SER A 165 -23.27 -9.15 20.66
N ASN A 166 -23.04 -7.83 20.61
CA ASN A 166 -24.10 -6.84 20.72
C ASN A 166 -24.80 -6.55 19.39
N TYR A 167 -24.34 -7.11 18.26
CA TYR A 167 -24.96 -6.88 16.96
C TYR A 167 -24.71 -8.04 16.01
N ASN A 168 -25.60 -8.21 15.04
CA ASN A 168 -25.42 -9.20 13.99
C ASN A 168 -24.77 -8.52 12.78
N SER A 169 -23.51 -8.85 12.46
CA SER A 169 -22.92 -8.33 11.23
C SER A 169 -23.49 -9.06 10.01
N PHE A 170 -23.81 -8.32 8.93
CA PHE A 170 -24.29 -8.90 7.66
C PHE A 170 -23.31 -9.95 7.11
N TYR A 171 -21.99 -9.65 7.19
CA TYR A 171 -20.93 -10.60 6.84
C TYR A 171 -20.99 -11.89 7.65
N GLN A 172 -21.40 -11.86 8.91
CA GLN A 172 -21.50 -13.05 9.75
C GLN A 172 -22.80 -13.84 9.51
N ARG A 173 -23.88 -13.18 9.06
CA ARG A 173 -25.13 -13.84 8.64
C ARG A 173 -24.94 -14.64 7.35
N ASP A 174 -24.30 -14.06 6.33
CA ASP A 174 -24.18 -14.71 5.02
C ASP A 174 -23.01 -15.69 4.93
N TYR A 175 -21.84 -15.44 5.55
CA TYR A 175 -20.72 -16.39 5.53
C TYR A 175 -21.04 -17.74 6.19
N VAL A 176 -21.83 -17.73 7.26
CA VAL A 176 -22.22 -18.96 7.97
C VAL A 176 -23.27 -19.74 7.16
N LYS A 177 -24.11 -19.05 6.39
CA LYS A 177 -25.21 -19.67 5.63
C LYS A 177 -24.81 -20.13 4.22
N THR A 178 -23.95 -19.41 3.50
CA THR A 178 -23.72 -19.68 2.07
C THR A 178 -22.64 -20.72 1.78
N GLY A 179 -21.90 -21.24 2.75
CA GLY A 179 -20.99 -22.39 2.56
C GLY A 179 -19.90 -22.21 1.47
N ASN A 180 -19.81 -21.04 0.84
CA ASN A 180 -18.90 -20.77 -0.26
C ASN A 180 -17.56 -20.32 0.31
N LEU A 181 -16.80 -21.33 0.76
CA LEU A 181 -15.35 -21.27 0.86
C LEU A 181 -14.77 -20.97 -0.54
N PHE A 182 -14.66 -19.70 -0.91
CA PHE A 182 -13.34 -19.30 -1.37
C PHE A 182 -12.48 -19.38 -0.12
N HIS A 183 -11.70 -20.45 -0.05
CA HIS A 183 -10.62 -20.60 0.91
C HIS A 183 -9.92 -19.24 1.04
N PHE A 184 -10.24 -18.48 2.09
CA PHE A 184 -9.19 -17.71 2.72
C PHE A 184 -8.19 -18.79 3.07
N ASP A 185 -7.09 -18.78 2.33
CA ASP A 185 -5.93 -19.61 2.58
C ASP A 185 -5.45 -19.27 4.00
N ASN A 186 -6.09 -19.97 4.93
CA ASN A 186 -5.91 -19.86 6.36
C ASN A 186 -4.96 -20.97 6.83
N LYS A 187 -4.28 -21.63 5.88
CA LYS A 187 -3.25 -22.64 6.11
C LYS A 187 -1.87 -22.23 5.59
N SER A 188 -1.77 -21.16 4.82
CA SER A 188 -0.49 -20.46 4.65
C SER A 188 -0.16 -19.69 5.92
N ASN A 189 0.26 -20.42 6.97
CA ASN A 189 1.10 -19.89 8.02
C ASN A 189 2.43 -19.48 7.36
N ILE A 190 2.45 -18.35 6.66
CA ILE A 190 3.67 -17.69 6.19
C ILE A 190 4.62 -17.42 7.38
N MET A 191 4.11 -17.45 8.62
CA MET A 191 4.90 -17.39 9.85
C MET A 191 5.52 -18.73 10.28
N PHE A 192 5.05 -19.88 9.81
CA PHE A 192 5.67 -21.17 10.13
C PHE A 192 7.01 -21.34 9.42
N TRP A 193 7.16 -20.77 8.22
CA TRP A 193 8.38 -20.83 7.42
C TRP A 193 9.61 -20.17 8.07
N PRO A 194 9.55 -18.92 8.58
CA PRO A 194 10.68 -18.32 9.27
C PRO A 194 10.97 -18.99 10.63
N VAL A 195 9.95 -19.49 11.33
CA VAL A 195 10.15 -20.25 12.58
C VAL A 195 10.81 -21.59 12.30
N LEU A 196 10.36 -22.33 11.29
CA LEU A 196 11.02 -23.55 10.81
C LEU A 196 12.44 -23.26 10.35
N ALA A 197 12.67 -22.18 9.58
CA ALA A 197 14.00 -21.81 9.11
C ALA A 197 14.95 -21.48 10.27
N ALA A 198 14.46 -20.81 11.32
CA ALA A 198 15.24 -20.57 12.53
C ALA A 198 15.54 -21.88 13.28
N ILE A 199 14.56 -22.78 13.40
CA ILE A 199 14.75 -24.10 14.04
C ILE A 199 15.74 -24.94 13.22
N THR A 200 15.65 -24.95 11.90
CA THR A 200 16.57 -25.71 11.03
C THR A 200 17.98 -25.10 11.06
N LEU A 201 18.12 -23.78 11.09
CA LEU A 201 19.40 -23.11 11.24
C LEU A 201 20.05 -23.46 12.59
N VAL A 202 19.29 -23.40 13.69
CA VAL A 202 19.77 -23.78 15.03
C VAL A 202 20.14 -25.26 15.07
N PHE A 203 19.35 -26.14 14.44
CA PHE A 203 19.66 -27.57 14.32
C PHE A 203 20.93 -27.83 13.50
N LEU A 204 21.14 -27.11 12.40
CA LEU A 204 22.36 -27.20 11.59
C LEU A 204 23.59 -26.71 12.36
N ILE A 205 23.47 -25.57 13.08
CA ILE A 205 24.55 -25.04 13.93
C ILE A 205 24.88 -26.03 15.05
N TYR A 206 23.88 -26.63 15.70
CA TYR A 206 24.07 -27.63 16.74
C TYR A 206 24.83 -28.86 16.21
N ASN A 207 24.35 -29.48 15.11
CA ASN A 207 25.02 -30.66 14.54
C ASN A 207 26.43 -30.35 14.04
N PHE A 208 26.66 -29.17 13.46
CA PHE A 208 27.99 -28.73 13.05
C PHE A 208 28.93 -28.51 14.24
N SER A 209 28.40 -28.10 15.39
CA SER A 209 29.17 -27.91 16.62
C SER A 209 29.46 -29.22 17.36
N THR A 210 28.67 -30.27 17.18
CA THR A 210 28.82 -31.54 17.91
C THR A 210 29.70 -32.58 17.20
N GLU A 211 29.92 -32.46 15.88
CA GLU A 211 30.80 -33.37 15.13
C GLU A 211 31.99 -32.67 14.49
N ARG A 212 32.95 -32.17 15.29
CA ARG A 212 34.33 -31.94 14.84
C ARG A 212 35.33 -32.07 15.99
N ASP A 213 35.60 -33.30 16.41
CA ASP A 213 36.98 -33.65 16.79
C ASP A 213 37.83 -33.65 15.51
N PHE A 214 38.10 -32.46 14.97
CA PHE A 214 39.02 -32.29 13.84
C PHE A 214 40.45 -32.48 14.36
N SER A 215 40.82 -33.74 14.58
CA SER A 215 42.16 -34.14 14.97
C SER A 215 43.12 -33.89 13.81
N LEU A 216 43.81 -32.75 13.85
CA LEU A 216 44.98 -32.43 12.99
C LEU A 216 46.05 -33.54 13.01
N LYS A 217 46.03 -34.39 14.04
CA LYS A 217 46.93 -35.54 14.21
C LYS A 217 46.69 -36.65 13.17
N SER A 218 45.45 -36.84 12.73
CA SER A 218 45.08 -37.81 11.66
C SER A 218 45.59 -37.37 10.28
N TYR A 219 45.57 -36.06 10.00
CA TYR A 219 46.03 -35.52 8.72
C TYR A 219 47.57 -35.53 8.60
N ILE A 220 48.28 -35.33 9.73
CA ILE A 220 49.75 -35.34 9.76
C ILE A 220 50.31 -36.77 9.78
N SER A 221 49.57 -37.77 10.30
CA SER A 221 50.00 -39.17 10.26
C SER A 221 49.98 -39.77 8.85
N HIS A 222 49.18 -39.23 7.92
CA HIS A 222 49.20 -39.65 6.52
C HIS A 222 50.30 -38.97 5.68
N SER A 223 50.93 -37.90 6.18
CA SER A 223 52.00 -37.19 5.45
C SER A 223 53.42 -37.57 5.90
N LYS A 224 53.57 -38.33 6.99
CA LYS A 224 54.86 -38.81 7.52
C LYS A 224 54.92 -40.33 7.59
N ALA A 225 54.89 -40.99 6.44
CA ALA A 225 55.30 -42.39 6.34
C ALA A 225 55.92 -42.67 4.98
N HIS A 226 57.07 -42.04 4.67
CA HIS A 226 58.08 -42.62 3.78
C HIS A 226 59.44 -41.99 4.09
N VAL A 227 60.18 -42.58 5.04
CA VAL A 227 61.64 -42.49 5.11
C VAL A 227 62.17 -43.90 5.40
N ASN A 228 62.54 -44.57 4.31
CA ASN A 228 63.54 -45.63 4.07
C ASN A 228 63.82 -46.72 5.12
N LEU A 229 63.81 -47.98 4.65
CA LEU A 229 64.99 -48.85 4.49
C LEU A 229 64.66 -50.08 3.60
N GLU A 230 65.44 -50.25 2.51
CA GLU A 230 65.93 -51.49 1.83
C GLU A 230 64.93 -52.65 1.50
N GLU A 231 64.91 -53.35 0.35
CA GLU A 231 65.93 -53.70 -0.64
C GLU A 231 65.26 -54.30 -1.91
N LYS A 232 65.95 -54.17 -3.07
CA LYS A 232 66.05 -55.12 -4.22
C LYS A 232 65.12 -55.00 -5.46
N LYS A 233 65.75 -54.46 -6.54
CA LYS A 233 65.83 -54.86 -7.98
C LYS A 233 64.52 -55.12 -8.77
N ASP A 234 64.29 -54.61 -9.99
CA ASP A 234 65.14 -54.56 -11.19
C ASP A 234 64.82 -53.36 -12.14
N ILE A 235 65.79 -53.06 -13.01
CA ILE A 235 65.90 -52.06 -14.11
C ILE A 235 65.63 -52.81 -15.45
N PRO A 236 65.14 -52.24 -16.60
CA PRO A 236 65.61 -51.02 -17.32
C PRO A 236 64.53 -50.06 -17.84
N VAL A 237 64.70 -48.73 -17.87
CA VAL A 237 65.60 -47.82 -18.65
C VAL A 237 65.28 -47.75 -20.14
N THR A 238 64.75 -46.59 -20.58
CA THR A 238 65.18 -45.90 -21.82
C THR A 238 65.00 -44.36 -21.69
N SER A 239 66.15 -43.66 -21.71
CA SER A 239 66.48 -42.27 -22.14
C SER A 239 65.49 -41.10 -21.96
N GLU A 240 65.82 -40.03 -21.21
CA GLU A 240 66.67 -38.85 -21.58
C GLU A 240 66.14 -38.06 -22.81
N ARG A 241 66.08 -36.72 -22.92
CA ARG A 241 66.43 -35.48 -22.19
C ARG A 241 65.96 -34.36 -23.18
N GLU A 242 65.37 -33.22 -22.81
CA GLU A 242 66.07 -31.98 -22.43
C GLU A 242 65.05 -30.84 -22.22
N LEU A 243 65.45 -29.97 -21.31
CA LEU A 243 64.88 -28.70 -20.88
C LEU A 243 65.22 -27.59 -21.90
N LYS A 244 64.28 -26.68 -22.18
CA LYS A 244 64.61 -25.26 -22.42
C LYS A 244 63.50 -24.33 -21.92
N THR A 245 63.94 -23.44 -21.06
CA THR A 245 63.31 -22.25 -20.48
C THR A 245 63.11 -21.17 -21.54
N GLU A 246 62.05 -20.35 -21.40
CA GLU A 246 62.15 -18.89 -21.56
C GLU A 246 60.95 -18.18 -20.89
N ILE A 247 61.26 -17.09 -20.19
CA ILE A 247 60.42 -16.17 -19.40
C ILE A 247 60.22 -14.90 -20.25
N PRO A 248 59.09 -14.16 -20.20
CA PRO A 248 58.91 -13.00 -19.31
C PRO A 248 57.51 -12.96 -18.63
N GLN A 249 57.31 -12.65 -17.34
CA GLN A 249 57.48 -11.34 -16.64
C GLN A 249 56.74 -10.19 -17.34
N ASN A 250 56.05 -9.24 -16.71
CA ASN A 250 55.58 -8.96 -15.35
C ASN A 250 54.70 -7.67 -15.47
N ILE A 251 53.81 -7.43 -14.49
CA ILE A 251 53.62 -6.19 -13.68
C ILE A 251 53.63 -4.84 -14.45
N SER A 252 52.77 -3.82 -14.27
CA SER A 252 52.00 -3.20 -13.16
C SER A 252 51.17 -2.07 -13.78
N ILE A 253 49.99 -1.74 -13.25
CA ILE A 253 49.66 -0.49 -12.52
C ILE A 253 50.09 0.82 -13.20
N GLU A 254 49.10 1.69 -13.42
CA GLU A 254 49.08 3.18 -13.51
C GLU A 254 47.92 3.55 -14.47
N ASN A 255 47.10 4.60 -14.34
CA ASN A 255 47.00 5.76 -13.46
C ASN A 255 45.55 6.29 -13.54
N GLU A 256 45.15 7.05 -12.53
CA GLU A 256 44.09 8.07 -12.64
C GLU A 256 44.49 9.08 -13.73
N GLN A 257 43.62 9.27 -14.72
CA GLN A 257 43.66 10.43 -15.60
C GLN A 257 42.24 10.97 -15.81
N GLU A 258 42.05 12.18 -15.31
CA GLU A 258 41.02 13.12 -15.77
C GLU A 258 41.14 13.27 -17.29
N VAL A 259 40.05 13.02 -18.01
CA VAL A 259 39.94 13.37 -19.43
C VAL A 259 38.69 14.21 -19.63
N GLY A 260 38.94 15.47 -19.93
CA GLY A 260 37.93 16.46 -20.25
C GLY A 260 37.21 16.19 -21.56
N ILE A 261 35.94 16.60 -21.57
CA ILE A 261 35.16 17.21 -22.67
C ILE A 261 35.65 16.91 -24.09
N GLU A 262 35.09 15.87 -24.70
CA GLU A 262 34.78 15.87 -26.13
C GLU A 262 33.27 15.67 -26.29
N GLU A 263 32.53 16.77 -26.48
CA GLU A 263 31.12 16.71 -26.91
C GLU A 263 31.08 16.14 -28.33
N SER A 264 30.61 14.90 -28.50
CA SER A 264 30.38 14.34 -29.84
C SER A 264 29.38 15.22 -30.60
N TYR A 265 29.77 15.67 -31.80
CA TYR A 265 28.93 16.43 -32.73
C TYR A 265 27.57 15.75 -33.02
N SER A 266 27.49 14.42 -32.85
CA SER A 266 26.25 13.65 -32.98
C SER A 266 25.24 13.93 -31.87
N ASP A 267 25.69 14.23 -30.66
CA ASP A 267 24.80 14.43 -29.52
C ASP A 267 24.14 15.81 -29.57
N MET A 268 24.89 16.83 -30.02
CA MET A 268 24.32 18.16 -30.21
C MET A 268 23.23 18.16 -31.30
N SER A 269 23.41 17.39 -32.38
CA SER A 269 22.40 17.30 -33.43
C SER A 269 21.13 16.58 -32.96
N LEU A 270 21.26 15.51 -32.17
CA LEU A 270 20.13 14.79 -31.58
C LEU A 270 19.37 15.64 -30.55
N ILE A 271 20.08 16.39 -29.72
CA ILE A 271 19.45 17.30 -28.76
C ILE A 271 18.71 18.43 -29.51
N ASN A 272 19.32 19.05 -30.51
CA ASN A 272 18.64 20.06 -31.33
C ASN A 272 17.39 19.49 -32.03
N LEU A 273 17.46 18.25 -32.52
CA LEU A 273 16.33 17.56 -33.12
C LEU A 273 15.20 17.30 -32.11
N LEU A 274 15.54 16.92 -30.87
CA LEU A 274 14.60 16.75 -29.76
C LEU A 274 13.97 18.09 -29.33
N PHE A 275 14.73 19.18 -29.31
CA PHE A 275 14.17 20.50 -28.99
C PHE A 275 13.24 21.01 -30.10
N ASN A 276 13.40 20.56 -31.35
CA ASN A 276 12.54 20.91 -32.48
C ASN A 276 11.30 20.00 -32.68
N SER A 277 11.24 18.83 -32.04
CA SER A 277 10.08 17.93 -32.14
C SER A 277 8.91 18.38 -31.25
N LYS A 278 7.73 17.77 -31.36
CA LYS A 278 6.67 17.96 -30.35
C LYS A 278 6.84 16.88 -29.29
N ILE A 279 6.89 17.26 -28.01
CA ILE A 279 7.09 16.33 -26.90
C ILE A 279 5.91 16.45 -25.95
N ILE A 280 5.33 15.33 -25.55
CA ILE A 280 4.20 15.24 -24.64
C ILE A 280 4.52 14.25 -23.51
N ILE A 281 4.02 14.51 -22.30
CA ILE A 281 4.08 13.56 -21.19
C ILE A 281 2.96 12.54 -21.36
N ASP A 282 3.30 11.26 -21.56
CA ASP A 282 2.33 10.17 -21.74
C ASP A 282 1.97 9.53 -20.39
N SER A 283 2.98 9.07 -19.64
CA SER A 283 2.79 8.38 -18.36
C SER A 283 4.07 8.41 -17.51
N TRP A 284 4.00 7.98 -16.25
CA TRP A 284 5.18 7.84 -15.40
C TRP A 284 5.03 6.66 -14.45
N TYR A 285 6.17 6.13 -13.99
CA TYR A 285 6.23 5.09 -12.95
C TYR A 285 7.39 5.38 -12.01
N VAL A 286 7.42 4.68 -10.87
CA VAL A 286 8.51 4.80 -9.89
C VAL A 286 9.33 3.53 -9.94
N ASP A 287 10.62 3.65 -10.29
CA ASP A 287 11.58 2.55 -10.22
C ASP A 287 12.64 2.87 -9.16
N ARG A 288 12.82 1.98 -8.18
CA ARG A 288 13.79 2.13 -7.08
C ARG A 288 13.75 3.48 -6.34
N GLY A 289 12.58 4.14 -6.32
CA GLY A 289 12.38 5.44 -5.68
C GLY A 289 12.61 6.66 -6.60
N GLU A 290 13.02 6.46 -7.84
CA GLU A 290 13.17 7.51 -8.85
C GLU A 290 11.95 7.52 -9.80
N LYS A 291 11.44 8.72 -10.10
CA LYS A 291 10.32 8.92 -11.05
C LYS A 291 10.86 8.79 -12.47
N VAL A 292 10.38 7.79 -13.20
CA VAL A 292 10.70 7.57 -14.62
C VAL A 292 9.50 7.99 -15.46
N THR A 293 9.69 9.03 -16.29
CA THR A 293 8.64 9.61 -17.13
C THR A 293 8.75 9.09 -18.57
N TYR A 294 7.62 8.74 -19.17
CA TYR A 294 7.47 8.43 -20.59
C TYR A 294 7.13 9.70 -21.36
N PHE A 295 7.94 10.00 -22.36
CA PHE A 295 7.78 11.08 -23.31
C PHE A 295 7.36 10.50 -24.66
N GLU A 296 6.25 10.99 -25.21
CA GLU A 296 5.91 10.78 -26.61
C GLU A 296 6.52 11.90 -27.43
N VAL A 297 7.40 11.54 -28.37
CA VAL A 297 8.08 12.47 -29.25
C VAL A 297 7.50 12.30 -30.66
N GLU A 298 6.91 13.36 -31.18
CA GLU A 298 6.30 13.40 -32.51
C GLU A 298 7.17 14.24 -33.45
N GLN A 299 7.57 13.64 -34.58
CA GLN A 299 8.34 14.30 -35.63
C GLN A 299 7.90 13.81 -37.01
N ASN A 300 7.57 14.71 -37.94
CA ASN A 300 7.26 14.37 -39.34
C ASN A 300 6.28 13.19 -39.53
N LYS A 301 5.21 13.12 -38.72
CA LYS A 301 4.17 12.08 -38.70
C LYS A 301 4.57 10.71 -38.13
N THR A 302 5.74 10.59 -37.50
CA THR A 302 6.09 9.43 -36.67
C THR A 302 6.08 9.84 -35.20
N SER A 303 5.49 9.00 -34.34
CA SER A 303 5.61 9.11 -32.90
C SER A 303 6.40 7.94 -32.34
N PHE A 304 7.27 8.22 -31.38
CA PHE A 304 8.04 7.21 -30.66
C PHE A 304 8.11 7.57 -29.18
N LYS A 305 8.17 6.55 -28.34
CA LYS A 305 8.19 6.71 -26.88
C LYS A 305 9.62 6.62 -26.36
N LEU A 306 10.05 7.62 -25.60
CA LEU A 306 11.31 7.63 -24.87
C LEU A 306 11.06 7.72 -23.36
N THR A 307 11.96 7.17 -22.56
CA THR A 307 11.92 7.29 -21.10
C THR A 307 12.94 8.32 -20.63
N SER A 308 12.69 8.97 -19.48
CA SER A 308 13.65 9.88 -18.83
C SER A 308 15.01 9.25 -18.53
N ASN A 309 15.08 7.91 -18.44
CA ASN A 309 16.33 7.18 -18.24
C ASN A 309 17.19 7.02 -19.52
N ASN A 310 16.69 7.47 -20.67
CA ASN A 310 17.45 7.43 -21.92
C ASN A 310 18.71 8.32 -21.83
N MET A 311 19.80 7.87 -22.45
CA MET A 311 21.11 8.53 -22.42
C MET A 311 21.08 9.97 -22.95
N ILE A 312 20.13 10.31 -23.84
CA ILE A 312 19.95 11.69 -24.33
C ILE A 312 19.49 12.66 -23.22
N PHE A 313 18.67 12.20 -22.29
CA PHE A 313 18.14 13.02 -21.21
C PHE A 313 19.13 13.19 -20.06
N LYS A 314 20.17 12.35 -19.96
CA LYS A 314 21.26 12.57 -18.99
C LYS A 314 22.05 13.86 -19.25
N LYS A 315 21.96 14.39 -20.47
CA LYS A 315 22.64 15.63 -20.90
C LYS A 315 21.74 16.86 -20.77
N ILE A 316 20.46 16.67 -20.49
CA ILE A 316 19.45 17.73 -20.42
C ILE A 316 19.01 17.83 -18.96
N GLU A 317 18.96 19.05 -18.42
CA GLU A 317 18.40 19.27 -17.10
C GLU A 317 16.87 19.22 -17.18
N ILE A 318 16.25 18.27 -16.47
CA ILE A 318 14.79 18.12 -16.40
C ILE A 318 14.32 18.68 -15.07
N ILE A 319 13.67 19.85 -15.11
CA ILE A 319 13.09 20.49 -13.94
C ILE A 319 11.61 20.08 -13.85
N ASN A 320 11.26 19.39 -12.77
CA ASN A 320 9.88 19.01 -12.48
C ASN A 320 9.20 20.13 -11.67
N TYR A 321 8.19 20.79 -12.25
CA TYR A 321 7.37 21.77 -11.53
C TYR A 321 6.11 21.12 -10.96
N GLU A 322 5.38 20.37 -11.80
CA GLU A 322 4.17 19.63 -11.44
C GLU A 322 4.15 18.30 -12.19
N ASP A 323 3.24 17.39 -11.84
CA ASP A 323 3.17 16.07 -12.50
C ASP A 323 2.94 16.14 -14.02
N CYS A 324 2.28 17.20 -14.50
CA CYS A 324 2.00 17.47 -15.91
C CYS A 324 2.73 18.69 -16.48
N LEU A 325 3.75 19.22 -15.78
CA LEU A 325 4.54 20.36 -16.23
C LEU A 325 6.04 20.14 -15.97
N LEU A 326 6.78 19.94 -17.07
CA LEU A 326 8.22 19.70 -17.06
C LEU A 326 8.93 20.73 -17.93
N VAL A 327 10.13 21.12 -17.52
CA VAL A 327 10.99 22.01 -18.30
C VAL A 327 12.29 21.30 -18.62
N PHE A 328 12.61 21.20 -19.90
CA PHE A 328 13.91 20.76 -20.39
C PHE A 328 14.80 21.97 -20.61
N GLN A 329 15.99 21.95 -20.00
CA GLN A 329 17.00 22.98 -20.15
C GLN A 329 18.30 22.36 -20.67
N TYR A 330 18.81 22.92 -21.77
CA TYR A 330 20.10 22.54 -22.34
C TYR A 330 20.81 23.77 -22.90
N LYS A 331 21.94 24.15 -22.29
CA LYS A 331 22.67 25.39 -22.61
C LYS A 331 21.71 26.60 -22.57
N ASN A 332 21.47 27.26 -23.72
CA ASN A 332 20.55 28.40 -23.83
C ASN A 332 19.16 28.03 -24.37
N GLN A 333 18.86 26.74 -24.54
CA GLN A 333 17.56 26.26 -25.00
C GLN A 333 16.71 25.83 -23.81
N VAL A 334 15.47 26.33 -23.78
CA VAL A 334 14.47 25.97 -22.78
C VAL A 334 13.23 25.49 -23.51
N LYS A 335 12.67 24.36 -23.08
CA LYS A 335 11.46 23.79 -23.66
C LYS A 335 10.52 23.32 -22.57
N VAL A 336 9.28 23.82 -22.63
CA VAL A 336 8.21 23.45 -21.72
C VAL A 336 7.44 22.27 -22.31
N ILE A 337 7.17 21.27 -21.48
CA ILE A 337 6.51 20.02 -21.86
C ILE A 337 5.33 19.81 -20.92
N THR A 338 4.17 19.53 -21.53
CA THR A 338 2.93 19.31 -20.81
C THR A 338 2.33 17.95 -21.16
N CYS A 339 1.40 17.50 -20.32
CA CYS A 339 0.46 16.44 -20.67
C CYS A 339 -0.41 16.87 -21.88
N PRO A 340 -0.99 15.92 -22.63
CA PRO A 340 -1.98 16.26 -23.64
C PRO A 340 -3.18 16.94 -22.97
N PRO A 341 -3.85 17.90 -23.64
CA PRO A 341 -5.10 18.43 -23.13
C PRO A 341 -6.11 17.29 -23.01
N ASN A 342 -6.79 17.17 -21.87
CA ASN A 342 -7.86 16.19 -21.68
C ASN A 342 -8.96 16.49 -22.73
N GLU A 343 -9.25 15.52 -23.60
CA GLU A 343 -10.46 15.52 -24.42
C GLU A 343 -11.70 15.16 -23.59
#